data_AF-A0A972IVY5-F1
#
_entry.id   AF-A0A972IVY5-F1
#
_cell.length_a   1.000
_cell.length_b   1.000
_cell.length_c   1.000
_cell.angle_alpha   90.00
_cell.angle_beta   90.00
_cell.angle_gamma   90.00
#
_symmetry.space_group_name_H-M   'P 1'
#
loop_
_entity.id
_entity.type
_entity.pdbx_description
1 polymer ?
#
loop_
_entity_poly.entity_id
_entity_poly.type
_entity_poly.pdbx_seq_one_letter_code
_entity_poly.pdbx_strand_id
1 'polypeptide(L)'
;YFTTKVEDFDADFIIKGKEAVRTRIKELRSMGNGATAKEKNHLAVLEVALEAYCRGVEVLPVDLYNSDTDKFMVVEGKLLPPLRGLQGIGQNAVKSIAKARQQGEFISLEDLRNRTKVSKTVIETLVAHGCVRGLPETNQLSLFSLA
;
A
#
# COMPACT_ATOMS: atom_id res chain seq x y z
N TYR A 1 2.93 15.30 -7.30
CA TYR A 1 4.24 14.85 -6.78
C TYR A 1 4.25 13.37 -6.43
N PHE A 2 3.47 12.86 -5.46
CA PHE A 2 3.57 11.46 -5.04
C PHE A 2 3.35 10.43 -6.16
N THR A 3 2.40 10.65 -7.08
CA THR A 3 2.21 9.79 -8.25
C THR A 3 3.48 9.62 -9.10
N THR A 4 4.29 10.67 -9.26
CA THR A 4 5.55 10.60 -10.03
C THR A 4 6.71 9.98 -9.23
N LYS A 5 6.52 9.75 -7.93
CA LYS A 5 7.49 9.20 -6.98
C LYS A 5 6.98 7.95 -6.27
N VAL A 6 6.00 7.27 -6.87
CA VAL A 6 5.31 6.13 -6.25
C VAL A 6 6.26 4.97 -5.94
N GLU A 7 7.32 4.79 -6.73
CA GLU A 7 8.30 3.71 -6.51
C GLU A 7 9.15 3.91 -5.24
N ASP A 8 9.36 5.17 -4.84
CA ASP A 8 10.07 5.55 -3.62
C ASP A 8 9.11 5.72 -2.43
N PHE A 9 7.79 5.58 -2.64
CA PHE A 9 6.77 5.72 -1.61
C PHE A 9 6.60 4.40 -0.83
N ASP A 10 6.51 4.51 0.49
CA ASP A 10 6.21 3.37 1.37
C ASP A 10 4.90 3.66 2.10
N ALA A 11 3.80 3.12 1.56
CA ALA A 11 2.48 3.34 2.13
C ALA A 11 2.34 2.76 3.54
N ASP A 12 2.91 1.58 3.81
CA ASP A 12 2.86 0.96 5.15
C ASP A 12 3.53 1.85 6.20
N PHE A 13 4.65 2.47 5.83
CA PHE A 13 5.35 3.38 6.73
C PHE A 13 4.64 4.73 6.88
N ILE A 14 4.25 5.37 5.77
CA ILE A 14 3.74 6.73 5.79
C ILE A 14 2.40 6.82 6.55
N ILE A 15 1.52 5.80 6.44
CA ILE A 15 0.24 5.80 7.17
C ILE A 15 0.38 5.71 8.70
N LYS A 16 1.58 5.42 9.22
CA LYS A 16 1.88 5.50 10.68
C LYS A 16 1.85 6.95 11.17
N GLY A 17 1.82 7.92 10.26
CA GLY A 17 1.50 9.31 10.54
C GLY A 17 2.70 10.21 10.80
N LYS A 18 2.39 11.46 11.10
CA LYS A 18 3.32 12.59 11.15
C LYS A 18 4.57 12.34 12.01
N GLU A 19 4.41 11.81 13.22
CA GLU A 19 5.55 11.64 14.14
C GLU A 19 6.48 10.50 13.72
N ALA A 20 5.93 9.41 13.17
CA ALA A 20 6.73 8.33 12.59
C ALA A 20 7.55 8.84 11.39
N VAL A 21 6.91 9.57 10.48
CA VAL A 21 7.56 10.22 9.33
C VAL A 21 8.66 11.18 9.79
N ARG A 22 8.38 12.05 10.77
CA ARG A 22 9.36 13.00 11.32
C ARG A 22 10.57 12.28 11.92
N THR A 23 10.34 11.18 12.64
CA THR A 23 11.40 10.40 13.28
C THR A 23 12.30 9.77 12.22
N ARG A 24 11.70 9.15 11.20
CA ARG A 24 12.45 8.55 10.09
C ARG A 24 13.26 9.55 9.28
N ILE A 25 12.74 10.75 9.07
CA ILE A 25 13.50 11.85 8.44
C ILE A 25 14.76 12.18 9.25
N LYS A 26 14.67 12.25 10.59
CA LYS A 26 15.84 12.52 11.44
C LYS A 26 16.89 11.42 11.33
N GLU A 27 16.47 10.15 11.37
CA GLU A 27 17.35 9.00 11.19
C GLU A 27 18.08 9.07 9.85
N LEU A 28 17.34 9.20 8.73
CA LEU A 28 17.94 9.23 7.40
C LEU A 28 18.89 10.43 7.20
N ARG A 29 18.56 11.59 7.77
CA ARG A 29 19.47 12.75 7.76
C ARG A 29 20.74 12.52 8.58
N SER A 30 20.65 11.80 9.71
CA SER A 30 21.81 11.49 10.54
C SER A 30 22.83 10.58 9.84
N MET A 31 22.40 9.80 8.84
CA MET A 31 23.29 8.97 8.04
C MET A 31 24.17 9.78 7.07
N GLY A 32 23.78 11.03 6.75
CA GLY A 32 24.53 11.91 5.85
C GLY A 32 24.90 11.24 4.52
N ASN A 33 26.20 11.18 4.23
CA ASN A 33 26.71 10.55 3.02
C ASN A 33 26.62 9.01 3.01
N GLY A 34 26.38 8.38 4.16
CA GLY A 34 26.20 6.93 4.29
C GLY A 34 24.84 6.43 3.79
N ALA A 35 23.87 7.31 3.55
CA ALA A 35 22.58 6.94 3.00
C ALA A 35 22.68 6.48 1.54
N THR A 36 22.05 5.35 1.24
CA THR A 36 21.93 4.80 -0.12
C THR A 36 21.09 5.71 -1.03
N ALA A 37 21.20 5.53 -2.35
CA ALA A 37 20.36 6.27 -3.30
C ALA A 37 18.85 6.06 -3.05
N LYS A 38 18.45 4.82 -2.72
CA LYS A 38 17.06 4.49 -2.38
C LYS A 38 16.60 5.24 -1.12
N GLU A 39 17.44 5.30 -0.09
CA GLU A 39 17.13 6.04 1.14
C GLU A 39 17.04 7.55 0.92
N LYS A 40 17.90 8.12 0.06
CA LYS A 40 17.84 9.55 -0.30
C LYS A 40 16.56 9.88 -1.07
N ASN A 41 16.13 9.02 -2.00
CA ASN A 41 14.87 9.22 -2.70
C ASN A 41 13.67 9.09 -1.74
N HIS A 42 13.69 8.09 -0.87
CA HIS A 42 12.65 7.91 0.13
C HIS A 42 12.60 9.08 1.12
N LEU A 43 13.74 9.63 1.55
CA LEU A 43 13.82 10.84 2.37
C LEU A 43 13.08 12.02 1.71
N ALA A 44 13.31 12.25 0.42
CA ALA A 44 12.60 13.30 -0.32
C ALA A 44 11.07 13.09 -0.37
N VAL A 45 10.62 11.83 -0.41
CA VAL A 45 9.18 11.50 -0.31
C VAL A 45 8.65 11.78 1.09
N LEU A 46 9.39 11.37 2.13
CA LEU A 46 9.00 11.59 3.52
C LEU A 46 8.92 13.08 3.86
N GLU A 47 9.82 13.91 3.35
CA GLU A 47 9.80 15.36 3.55
C GLU A 47 8.52 16.00 2.99
N VAL A 48 8.09 15.57 1.79
CA VAL A 48 6.82 16.03 1.21
C VAL A 48 5.61 15.46 1.97
N ALA A 49 5.69 14.22 2.47
CA ALA A 49 4.65 13.66 3.33
C ALA A 49 4.52 14.42 4.66
N LEU A 50 5.64 14.79 5.28
CA LEU A 50 5.66 15.61 6.50
C LEU A 50 5.06 16.99 6.24
N GLU A 51 5.37 17.60 5.11
CA GLU A 51 4.80 18.89 4.69
C GLU A 51 3.28 18.79 4.52
N ALA A 52 2.80 17.75 3.83
CA ALA A 52 1.38 17.46 3.67
C ALA A 52 0.67 17.30 5.03
N TYR A 53 1.23 16.51 5.94
CA TYR A 53 0.71 16.37 7.30
C TYR A 53 0.72 17.68 8.09
N CYS A 54 1.74 18.53 7.93
CA CYS A 54 1.77 19.84 8.57
C CYS A 54 0.69 20.80 8.02
N ARG A 55 0.24 20.59 6.79
CA ARG A 55 -0.87 21.32 6.15
C ARG A 55 -2.25 20.71 6.43
N GLY A 56 -2.33 19.66 7.23
CA GLY A 56 -3.59 18.97 7.55
C GLY A 56 -4.07 17.99 6.48
N VAL A 57 -3.23 17.63 5.51
CA VAL A 57 -3.55 16.59 4.53
C VAL A 57 -3.24 15.23 5.16
N GLU A 58 -4.25 14.36 5.22
CA GLU A 58 -4.11 13.00 5.68
C GLU A 58 -3.83 12.03 4.52
N VAL A 59 -3.11 10.96 4.82
CA VAL A 59 -2.88 9.84 3.89
C VAL A 59 -3.67 8.64 4.40
N LEU A 60 -4.57 8.14 3.57
CA LEU A 60 -5.39 6.96 3.87
C LEU A 60 -4.58 5.66 3.69
N PRO A 61 -4.98 4.57 4.35
CA PRO A 61 -4.50 3.23 3.99
C PRO A 61 -4.84 2.91 2.53
N VAL A 62 -3.93 2.23 1.83
CA VAL A 62 -4.25 1.58 0.55
C VAL A 62 -5.47 0.68 0.72
N ASP A 63 -6.36 0.73 -0.27
CA ASP A 63 -7.59 -0.02 -0.33
C ASP A 63 -7.58 -0.94 -1.56
N LEU A 64 -7.88 -2.22 -1.36
CA LEU A 64 -7.82 -3.23 -2.43
C LEU A 64 -8.73 -2.91 -3.61
N TYR A 65 -9.88 -2.28 -3.38
CA TYR A 65 -10.90 -1.99 -4.38
C TYR A 65 -10.89 -0.55 -4.83
N ASN A 66 -10.67 0.37 -3.90
CA ASN A 66 -10.76 1.80 -4.15
C ASN A 66 -9.44 2.42 -4.59
N SER A 67 -8.27 1.88 -4.23
CA SER A 67 -7.01 2.46 -4.70
C SER A 67 -6.81 2.25 -6.19
N ASP A 68 -6.25 3.26 -6.87
CA ASP A 68 -5.77 3.13 -8.26
C ASP A 68 -4.54 2.21 -8.32
N THR A 69 -4.14 1.82 -9.53
CA THR A 69 -2.92 1.03 -9.71
C THR A 69 -1.67 1.84 -9.39
N ASP A 70 -1.59 3.08 -9.86
CA ASP A 70 -0.33 3.85 -9.89
C ASP A 70 -0.51 5.33 -9.48
N LYS A 71 -1.76 5.82 -9.38
CA LYS A 71 -2.06 7.22 -9.08
C LYS A 71 -2.59 7.42 -7.67
N PHE A 72 -2.10 8.47 -7.02
CA PHE A 72 -2.76 8.98 -5.82
C PHE A 72 -4.10 9.60 -6.20
N MET A 73 -5.15 9.26 -5.46
CA MET A 73 -6.47 9.85 -5.61
C MET A 73 -6.80 10.73 -4.42
N VAL A 74 -7.62 11.75 -4.65
CA VAL A 74 -8.15 12.60 -3.58
C VAL A 74 -9.53 12.08 -3.21
N VAL A 75 -9.70 11.67 -1.96
CA VAL A 75 -10.96 11.16 -1.42
C VAL A 75 -11.26 11.97 -0.16
N GLU A 76 -12.34 12.75 -0.19
CA GLU A 76 -12.77 13.59 0.95
C GLU A 76 -11.66 14.53 1.47
N GLY A 77 -10.85 15.09 0.57
CA GLY A 77 -9.72 15.96 0.93
C GLY A 77 -8.48 15.23 1.46
N LYS A 78 -8.50 13.90 1.52
CA LYS A 78 -7.38 13.04 1.93
C LYS A 78 -6.75 12.38 0.71
N LEU A 79 -5.50 11.94 0.84
CA LEU A 79 -4.78 11.23 -0.20
C LEU A 79 -4.94 9.72 -0.04
N LEU A 80 -5.54 9.06 -1.03
CA LEU A 80 -5.58 7.61 -1.14
C LEU A 80 -4.39 7.14 -2.00
N PRO A 81 -3.41 6.42 -1.44
CA PRO A 81 -2.29 5.90 -2.21
C PRO A 81 -2.73 4.78 -3.16
N PRO A 82 -2.01 4.60 -4.28
CA PRO A 82 -2.23 3.48 -5.19
C PRO A 82 -1.68 2.15 -4.62
N LEU A 83 -2.10 1.03 -5.21
CA LEU A 83 -1.55 -0.30 -4.89
C LEU A 83 -0.02 -0.37 -5.09
N ARG A 84 0.50 0.33 -6.11
CA ARG A 84 1.96 0.43 -6.37
C ARG A 84 2.74 1.12 -5.26
N GLY A 85 2.06 1.85 -4.36
CA GLY A 85 2.67 2.49 -3.19
C GLY A 85 3.04 1.50 -2.07
N LEU A 86 2.65 0.22 -2.19
CA LEU A 86 3.10 -0.86 -1.30
C LEU A 86 4.45 -1.41 -1.77
N GLN A 87 5.46 -1.33 -0.90
CA GLN A 87 6.79 -1.88 -1.18
C GLN A 87 6.70 -3.39 -1.43
N GLY A 88 7.39 -3.86 -2.47
CA GLY A 88 7.38 -5.28 -2.86
C GLY A 88 6.28 -5.67 -3.86
N ILE A 89 5.35 -4.78 -4.21
CA ILE A 89 4.32 -5.06 -5.22
C ILE A 89 4.72 -4.49 -6.59
N GLY A 90 5.13 -5.40 -7.49
CA GLY A 90 5.49 -5.09 -8.88
C GLY A 90 4.33 -4.57 -9.74
N GLN A 91 4.64 -3.81 -10.81
CA GLN A 91 3.63 -3.30 -11.76
C GLN A 91 2.70 -4.40 -12.31
N ASN A 92 3.24 -5.58 -12.61
CA ASN A 92 2.45 -6.70 -13.13
C ASN A 92 1.47 -7.25 -12.08
N ALA A 93 1.89 -7.32 -10.82
CA ALA A 93 1.03 -7.76 -9.72
C ALA A 93 -0.13 -6.77 -9.52
N VAL A 94 0.18 -5.47 -9.49
CA VAL A 94 -0.82 -4.41 -9.41
C VAL A 94 -1.84 -4.50 -10.55
N LYS A 95 -1.38 -4.60 -11.81
CA LYS A 95 -2.25 -4.73 -12.98
C LYS A 95 -3.15 -5.97 -12.90
N SER A 96 -2.59 -7.09 -12.44
CA SER A 96 -3.33 -8.34 -12.28
C SER A 96 -4.42 -8.22 -11.21
N ILE A 97 -4.10 -7.63 -10.06
CA ILE A 97 -5.06 -7.35 -8.98
C ILE A 97 -6.18 -6.44 -9.49
N ALA A 98 -5.84 -5.34 -10.16
CA ALA A 98 -6.82 -4.40 -10.69
C ALA A 98 -7.73 -5.01 -11.75
N LYS A 99 -7.22 -5.92 -12.59
CA LYS A 99 -8.04 -6.67 -13.56
C LYS A 99 -8.94 -7.69 -12.86
N ALA A 100 -8.39 -8.45 -11.90
CA ALA A 100 -9.15 -9.51 -11.23
C ALA A 100 -10.29 -8.92 -10.39
N ARG A 101 -10.08 -7.82 -9.67
CA ARG A 101 -11.12 -7.20 -8.82
C ARG A 101 -12.33 -6.67 -9.63
N GLN A 102 -12.17 -6.42 -10.93
CA GLN A 102 -13.29 -6.05 -11.82
C GLN A 102 -14.22 -7.24 -12.12
N GLN A 103 -13.78 -8.47 -11.86
CA GLN A 103 -14.57 -9.69 -12.08
C GLN A 103 -15.45 -10.05 -10.86
N GLY A 104 -15.50 -9.17 -9.85
CA GLY A 104 -16.21 -9.38 -8.59
C GLY A 104 -15.28 -9.34 -7.39
N GLU A 105 -15.85 -9.30 -6.20
CA GLU A 105 -15.09 -9.31 -4.95
C GLU A 105 -14.29 -10.61 -4.78
N PHE A 106 -13.16 -10.52 -4.07
CA PHE A 106 -12.42 -11.69 -3.63
C PHE A 106 -13.11 -12.27 -2.41
N ILE A 107 -13.26 -13.59 -2.38
CA ILE A 107 -13.91 -14.30 -1.27
C ILE A 107 -12.91 -14.85 -0.23
N SER A 108 -11.63 -14.91 -0.58
CA SER A 108 -10.54 -15.32 0.32
C SER A 108 -9.17 -14.87 -0.22
N LEU A 109 -8.12 -15.00 0.60
CA LEU A 109 -6.73 -14.79 0.16
C LEU A 109 -6.31 -15.82 -0.91
N GLU A 110 -6.81 -17.06 -0.80
CA GLU A 110 -6.62 -18.09 -1.81
C GLU A 110 -7.26 -17.72 -3.15
N ASP A 111 -8.50 -17.22 -3.14
CA ASP A 111 -9.19 -16.73 -4.35
C ASP A 111 -8.43 -15.56 -4.99
N LEU A 112 -8.02 -14.59 -4.17
CA LEU A 112 -7.21 -13.46 -4.63
C LEU A 112 -5.94 -13.95 -5.31
N ARG A 113 -5.19 -14.85 -4.68
CA ARG A 113 -3.96 -15.41 -5.25
C ARG A 113 -4.25 -16.21 -6.53
N ASN A 114 -5.32 -17.00 -6.56
CA ASN A 114 -5.68 -17.84 -7.70
C ASN A 114 -6.10 -17.03 -8.92
N ARG A 115 -6.87 -15.94 -8.73
CA ARG A 115 -7.34 -15.06 -9.82
C ARG A 115 -6.25 -14.13 -10.33
N THR A 116 -5.39 -13.63 -9.44
CA THR A 116 -4.36 -12.64 -9.78
C THR A 116 -3.02 -13.27 -10.14
N LYS A 117 -2.78 -14.53 -9.75
CA LYS A 117 -1.49 -15.23 -9.90
C LYS A 117 -0.30 -14.50 -9.27
N VAL A 118 -0.54 -13.64 -8.27
CA VAL A 118 0.53 -12.95 -7.54
C VAL A 118 1.29 -13.90 -6.63
N SER A 119 2.52 -13.54 -6.28
CA SER A 119 3.37 -14.34 -5.40
C SER A 119 2.84 -14.33 -3.95
N LYS A 120 3.28 -15.31 -3.16
CA LYS A 120 2.98 -15.36 -1.72
C LYS A 120 3.42 -14.07 -1.00
N THR A 121 4.59 -13.55 -1.37
CA THR A 121 5.12 -12.30 -0.80
C THR A 121 4.19 -11.10 -1.06
N VAL A 122 3.57 -11.01 -2.24
CA VAL A 122 2.59 -9.95 -2.51
C VAL A 122 1.37 -10.11 -1.59
N ILE A 123 0.88 -11.33 -1.39
CA ILE A 123 -0.22 -11.58 -0.42
C ILE A 123 0.19 -11.15 0.99
N GLU A 124 1.38 -11.54 1.43
CA GLU A 124 1.92 -11.17 2.74
C GLU A 124 2.01 -9.64 2.91
N THR A 125 2.45 -8.91 1.88
CA THR A 125 2.47 -7.43 1.88
C THR A 125 1.06 -6.86 2.03
N LEU A 126 0.08 -7.37 1.27
CA LEU A 126 -1.31 -6.89 1.35
C LEU A 126 -1.92 -7.14 2.74
N VAL A 127 -1.63 -8.32 3.33
CA VAL A 127 -2.06 -8.71 4.68
C VAL A 127 -1.41 -7.83 5.74
N ALA A 128 -0.08 -7.64 5.67
CA ALA A 128 0.67 -6.84 6.62
C ALA A 128 0.17 -5.39 6.66
N HIS A 129 -0.08 -4.80 5.48
CA HIS A 129 -0.67 -3.46 5.37
C HIS A 129 -2.14 -3.43 5.84
N GLY A 130 -2.86 -4.55 5.73
CA GLY A 130 -4.23 -4.71 6.19
C GLY A 130 -5.31 -4.37 5.16
N CYS A 131 -4.96 -4.14 3.89
CA CYS A 131 -5.92 -3.82 2.81
C CYS A 131 -6.80 -5.00 2.37
N VAL A 132 -6.50 -6.21 2.86
CA VAL A 132 -7.27 -7.45 2.66
C VAL A 132 -7.93 -7.94 3.96
N ARG A 133 -8.02 -7.07 4.98
CA ARG A 133 -8.63 -7.41 6.26
C ARG A 133 -10.09 -7.86 6.04
N GLY A 134 -10.46 -8.98 6.67
CA GLY A 134 -11.79 -9.57 6.55
C GLY A 134 -11.89 -10.68 5.50
N LEU A 135 -10.89 -10.85 4.62
CA LEU A 135 -10.83 -12.03 3.77
C LEU A 135 -10.35 -13.24 4.58
N PRO A 136 -11.08 -14.37 4.58
CA PRO A 136 -10.58 -15.63 5.13
C PRO A 136 -9.37 -16.13 4.33
N GLU A 137 -8.58 -17.02 4.92
CA GLU A 137 -7.40 -17.56 4.24
C GLU A 137 -7.77 -18.42 3.02
N THR A 138 -8.85 -19.21 3.11
CA THR A 138 -9.27 -20.21 2.12
C THR A 138 -10.75 -20.11 1.78
N ASN A 139 -11.15 -20.71 0.66
CA ASN A 139 -12.55 -20.78 0.21
C ASN A 139 -13.34 -21.86 0.96
N GLN A 140 -13.43 -21.78 2.29
CA GLN A 140 -14.24 -22.75 3.03
C GLN A 140 -15.74 -22.48 2.82
N LEU A 141 -16.37 -23.31 1.99
CA LEU A 141 -17.81 -23.50 2.01
C LEU A 141 -18.18 -24.30 3.26
N SER A 142 -18.74 -23.67 4.29
CA SER A 142 -19.35 -24.41 5.41
C SER A 142 -20.66 -25.06 4.93
N LEU A 143 -20.57 -26.29 4.43
CA LEU A 143 -21.73 -27.07 3.98
C LEU A 143 -22.43 -27.85 5.12
N PHE A 144 -22.11 -27.59 6.39
CA PHE A 144 -22.66 -28.31 7.55
C PHE A 144 -23.10 -27.39 8.70
N SER A 145 -23.99 -26.44 8.43
CA SER A 145 -24.73 -25.72 9.49
C SER A 145 -26.27 -25.88 9.38
N LEU A 146 -26.75 -26.84 8.60
CA LEU A 146 -28.12 -27.34 8.65
C LEU A 146 -28.12 -28.75 9.24
N ALA A 147 -27.99 -28.82 10.56
CA ALA A 147 -28.33 -29.98 11.37
C ALA A 147 -29.13 -29.52 12.58
#